data_AF-A0A366W0P9-F1
#
_entry.id   AF-A0A366W0P9-F1
#
_cell.length_a   1.000
_cell.length_b   1.000
_cell.length_c   1.000
_cell.angle_alpha   90.00
_cell.angle_beta   90.00
_cell.angle_gamma   90.00
#
_symmetry.space_group_name_H-M   'P 1'
#
loop_
_entity.id
_entity.type
_entity.pdbx_description
1 polymer ?
#
loop_
_entity_poly.entity_id
_entity_poly.type
_entity_poly.pdbx_seq_one_letter_code
_entity_poly.pdbx_strand_id
1 'polypeptide(L)' 'MCRVLAVHFSGFYAWVKEPLSARALEDARQTELVQQAWTESGKVYGYRKLTDDLRDAGETCSENRVAR' A
#
# COMPACT_ATOMS: atom_id res chain seq x y z
N MET A 1 0.61 28.69 10.86
CA MET A 1 0.15 27.29 10.72
C MET A 1 0.84 26.29 11.65
N CYS A 2 2.05 26.54 12.20
CA CYS A 2 2.73 25.63 13.15
C CYS A 2 2.29 25.77 14.63
N ARG A 3 1.14 26.40 14.90
CA ARG A 3 0.66 26.67 16.27
C ARG A 3 -0.64 25.94 16.61
N VAL A 4 -1.26 25.29 15.62
CA VAL A 4 -2.54 24.55 15.77
C VAL A 4 -2.29 23.05 15.99
N LEU A 5 -1.17 22.53 15.47
CA LEU A 5 -0.72 21.16 15.64
C LEU A 5 0.65 21.24 16.30
N ALA A 6 0.78 20.81 17.55
CA ALA A 6 2.03 20.84 18.32
C ALA A 6 3.07 19.85 17.77
N VAL A 7 3.50 20.05 16.52
CA VAL A 7 4.47 19.23 15.82
C VAL A 7 5.77 20.03 15.74
N HIS A 8 6.85 19.43 16.22
CA HIS A 8 8.19 20.01 16.20
C HIS A 8 8.62 20.33 14.76
N PHE A 9 9.32 21.45 14.54
CA PHE A 9 9.73 21.94 13.21
C PHE A 9 10.40 20.87 12.33
N SER A 10 11.13 19.93 12.94
CA SER A 10 11.78 18.81 12.25
C SER A 10 10.81 17.82 11.58
N GLY A 11 9.62 17.60 12.16
CA GLY A 11 8.62 16.68 11.60
C GLY A 11 7.89 17.27 10.38
N PHE A 12 7.67 18.58 10.38
CA PHE A 12 7.05 19.28 9.25
C PHE A 12 7.97 19.29 8.02
N TYR A 13 9.26 19.59 8.20
CA TYR A 13 10.22 19.54 7.09
C TYR A 13 10.54 18.12 6.64
N ALA A 14 10.51 17.11 7.52
CA ALA A 14 10.66 15.71 7.12
C ALA A 14 9.52 15.25 6.19
N TRP A 15 8.27 15.60 6.52
CA TRP A 15 7.11 15.29 5.68
C TRP A 15 7.11 16.03 4.33
N VAL A 16 7.62 17.26 4.31
CA VAL A 16 7.78 18.05 3.06
C VAL A 16 8.93 17.52 2.19
N LYS A 17 9.98 16.94 2.80
CA LYS A 17 11.19 16.49 2.08
C LYS A 17 11.10 15.05 1.59
N GLU A 18 10.30 14.21 2.26
CA GLU A 18 10.02 12.82 1.88
C GLU A 18 8.49 12.59 1.82
N PRO A 19 7.82 12.99 0.71
CA PRO A 19 6.38 12.83 0.59
C PRO A 19 5.94 11.36 0.54
N LEU A 20 6.83 10.43 0.17
CA LEU A 20 6.62 8.99 0.27
C LEU A 20 7.66 8.39 1.23
N SER A 21 7.21 7.95 2.39
CA SER A 21 8.00 7.06 3.25
C SER A 21 8.33 5.77 2.50
N ALA A 22 9.42 5.08 2.88
CA ALA A 22 9.74 3.74 2.35
C ALA A 22 8.54 2.78 2.38
N ARG A 23 7.68 2.93 3.40
CA ARG A 23 6.43 2.17 3.54
C ARG A 23 5.37 2.54 2.49
N ALA A 24 5.29 3.81 2.07
CA ALA A 24 4.38 4.25 1.01
C ALA A 24 4.83 3.74 -0.38
N LEU A 25 6.15 3.67 -0.61
CA LEU A 25 6.70 3.05 -1.82
C LEU A 25 6.39 1.54 -1.87
N GLU A 26 6.57 0.86 -0.74
CA GLU A 26 6.22 -0.56 -0.63
C GLU A 26 4.71 -0.81 -0.79
N ASP A 27 3.87 0.08 -0.25
CA ASP A 27 2.41 0.04 -0.41
C ASP A 27 2.00 0.25 -1.88
N ALA A 28 2.64 1.19 -2.59
CA ALA A 28 2.43 1.40 -4.02
C ALA A 28 2.84 0.16 -4.84
N ARG A 29 4.05 -0.37 -4.60
CA ARG A 29 4.53 -1.61 -5.24
C ARG A 29 3.54 -2.76 -5.05
N GLN A 30 3.06 -2.93 -3.83
CA GLN A 30 2.14 -4.01 -3.51
C GLN A 30 0.74 -3.80 -4.11
N THR A 31 0.29 -2.55 -4.22
CA THR A 31 -0.95 -2.19 -4.92
C THR A 31 -0.87 -2.53 -6.41
N GLU A 32 0.27 -2.25 -7.05
CA GLU A 32 0.49 -2.62 -8.46
C GLU A 32 0.42 -4.14 -8.67
N LEU A 33 1.04 -4.92 -7.77
CA LEU A 33 1.00 -6.39 -7.83
C LEU A 33 -0.43 -6.93 -7.66
N VAL A 34 -1.20 -6.38 -6.72
CA VAL A 34 -2.61 -6.73 -6.53
C VAL A 34 -3.42 -6.42 -7.80
N GLN A 35 -3.16 -5.29 -8.44
CA GLN A 35 -3.87 -4.88 -9.66
C GLN A 35 -3.50 -5.74 -10.88
N GLN A 36 -2.25 -6.17 -10.98
CA GLN A 36 -1.79 -7.12 -11.99
C GLN A 36 -2.49 -8.48 -11.79
N ALA A 37 -2.39 -9.05 -10.59
CA ALA A 37 -3.05 -10.30 -10.25
C ALA A 37 -4.57 -10.24 -10.48
N TRP A 38 -5.20 -9.10 -10.18
CA TRP A 38 -6.63 -8.87 -10.43
C TRP A 38 -7.00 -8.88 -11.92
N THR A 39 -6.10 -8.34 -12.74
CA THR A 39 -6.28 -8.28 -14.19
C THR A 39 -6.03 -9.63 -14.84
N GLU A 40 -5.00 -10.36 -14.41
CA GLU A 40 -4.69 -11.74 -14.85
C GLU A 40 -5.80 -12.72 -14.46
N SER A 41 -6.40 -12.49 -13.29
CA SER A 41 -7.59 -13.16 -12.79
C SER A 41 -8.85 -12.95 -13.66
N GLY A 42 -8.84 -11.99 -14.59
CA GLY A 42 -10.01 -11.63 -15.39
C GLY A 42 -11.11 -10.91 -14.61
N LYS A 43 -10.80 -10.34 -13.43
CA LYS A 43 -11.76 -9.67 -12.52
C LYS A 43 -12.89 -10.56 -12.01
N VAL A 44 -12.72 -11.88 -12.09
CA VAL A 44 -13.73 -12.88 -11.66
C VAL A 44 -13.51 -13.31 -10.21
N TYR A 45 -12.26 -13.31 -9.74
CA TYR A 45 -11.95 -13.76 -8.38
C TYR A 45 -12.37 -12.73 -7.34
N GLY A 46 -12.83 -13.18 -6.18
CA GLY A 46 -13.00 -12.30 -5.02
C GLY A 46 -11.68 -12.07 -4.30
N TYR A 47 -11.61 -11.07 -3.42
CA TYR A 47 -10.41 -10.70 -2.65
C TYR A 47 -9.73 -11.89 -1.95
N ARG A 48 -10.49 -12.90 -1.50
CA ARG A 48 -9.95 -14.12 -0.87
C ARG A 48 -9.12 -14.98 -1.82
N LYS A 49 -9.64 -15.23 -3.02
CA LYS A 49 -8.95 -15.98 -4.07
C LYS A 49 -7.72 -15.22 -4.57
N LEU A 50 -7.85 -13.90 -4.70
CA LEU A 50 -6.72 -13.05 -5.07
C LEU A 50 -5.61 -13.06 -4.02
N THR A 51 -5.96 -13.05 -2.73
CA THR A 51 -4.97 -13.11 -1.64
C THR A 51 -4.26 -14.47 -1.59
N ASP A 52 -4.94 -15.54 -1.95
CA ASP A 52 -4.35 -16.88 -2.07
C ASP A 52 -3.34 -16.95 -3.22
N ASP A 53 -3.72 -16.41 -4.38
CA ASP A 53 -2.86 -16.32 -5.58
C ASP A 53 -1.60 -15.47 -5.33
N LEU A 54 -1.77 -14.32 -4.67
CA LEU A 54 -0.64 -13.47 -4.25
C LEU A 54 0.27 -14.18 -3.23
N ARG A 55 -0.29 -15.02 -2.36
CA ARG A 55 0.50 -15.80 -1.40
C ARG A 55 1.29 -16.91 -2.09
N ASP A 56 0.70 -17.57 -3.10
CA ASP A 56 1.39 -18.59 -3.91
C ASP A 56 2.53 -17.96 -4.74
N ALA A 57 2.31 -16.74 -5.25
CA ALA A 57 3.34 -15.92 -5.88
C ALA A 57 4.46 -15.43 -4.91
N GLY A 58 4.35 -15.74 -3.62
CA GLY A 58 5.34 -15.39 -2.59
C GLY A 58 5.18 -13.98 -2.00
N GLU A 59 4.10 -13.26 -2.32
CA GLU A 59 3.82 -11.94 -1.77
C GLU A 59 3.09 -12.05 -0.43
N THR A 60 3.64 -11.39 0.60
CA THR A 60 3.03 -11.36 1.93
C THR A 60 2.09 -10.16 2.02
N CYS A 61 0.93 -10.26 1.37
CA CYS A 61 -0.15 -9.27 1.43
C CYS A 61 -1.17 -9.64 2.53
N SER A 62 -1.68 -8.64 3.26
CA SER A 62 -2.82 -8.87 4.17
C SER A 62 -4.15 -8.75 3.42
N GLU A 63 -5.14 -9.59 3.77
CA GLU A 63 -6.47 -9.59 3.13
C GLU A 63 -7.14 -8.21 3.18
N ASN A 64 -6.97 -7.48 4.28
CA ASN A 64 -7.51 -6.12 4.45
C ASN A 64 -6.88 -5.10 3.50
N ARG A 65 -5.65 -5.35 3.02
CA ARG A 65 -4.98 -4.50 2.04
C ARG A 65 -5.45 -4.82 0.62
N VAL A 66 -5.74 -6.09 0.34
CA VAL A 66 -6.30 -6.53 -0.96
C VAL A 66 -7.77 -6.11 -1.12
N ALA A 67 -8.51 -5.98 -0.01
CA ALA A 67 -9.91 -5.56 -0.01
C ALA A 67 -10.12 -4.04 -0.06
N ARG A 68 -9.06 -3.22 -0.08
CA ARG A 68 -9.13 -1.76 -0.07
C ARG A 68 -9.37 -1.16 -1.45
#